data_AF-A0A7X7VA38-F1
#
_entry.id   AF-A0A7X7VA38-F1
#
_cell.length_a   1.000
_cell.length_b   1.000
_cell.length_c   1.000
_cell.angle_alpha   90.00
_cell.angle_beta   90.00
_cell.angle_gamma   90.00
#
_symmetry.space_group_name_H-M   'P 1'
#
loop_
_entity.id
_entity.type
_entity.pdbx_description
1 polymer ?
#
loop_
_entity_poly.entity_id
_entity_poly.type
_entity_poly.pdbx_seq_one_letter_code
_entity_poly.pdbx_strand_id
1 'polypeptide(L)'
;MCTMWEDEHMTRSIGAYVVEGATVHAQVVSDQGVEFALRGDISDAEPAVAVSSVLETNPALRRNLWAYAKTWFLAYTTPLTAALSVPDPEAQEKALAQAEVSKKSLLKQADAFAKTAQWIADVADDLSSVELKHGWCSACYTQEEHWKSNRPFGQLPVYVCQGCGAPTLPCFAPECDNMAVRDRGAVRVPQFCAEHRHDLPGFEKSQGSFGELYEYEDYLNYEKPNLDRRTKIVATTAVVAGTAVPLTLLAAPAIGGAIGSLGIFGGLSGAAATSHGLALLGGGSIATGGLGMAGGTAVVTAVGAAVGGALGASVTNAYLREDSSFRIELLRPGKGGVPVLVANGFLSDNSSDKWGGWKQIVDQRYPNSPVYRVMWGAKELKDFGVFGANAIGKAGAVGAVKAGGAVANKAAAKALGGIAWPAFLISDLAKNPWHVAKSRADKTGAILGDLLARTTASSYVLIGHSLGARAMVVAAQTLTTNPGAPRIEAAHLLGAAIGAKSDWTSLAEAVDEAAYCYHSSRDMVLKYVYAAAQAGQRAAGLDGFKPDTPKIINIDVSELVATHFEYQKNVVLAQPGSSQSTV
;
A
#
# COMPACT_ATOMS: atom_id res chain seq x y z
N MET A 1 -15.06 -14.38 32.33
CA MET A 1 -16.49 -14.71 32.16
C MET A 1 -16.64 -15.18 30.72
N CYS A 2 -16.91 -16.47 30.53
CA CYS A 2 -16.93 -17.10 29.20
C CYS A 2 -18.21 -16.64 28.47
N THR A 3 -18.12 -15.63 27.63
CA THR A 3 -19.21 -15.26 26.73
C THR A 3 -19.09 -16.08 25.45
N MET A 4 -19.61 -17.31 25.49
CA MET A 4 -20.10 -17.95 24.28
C MET A 4 -21.31 -17.11 23.81
N TRP A 5 -21.13 -16.32 22.77
CA TRP A 5 -22.24 -15.70 22.07
C TRP A 5 -22.84 -16.78 21.17
N GLU A 6 -23.94 -17.39 21.62
CA GLU A 6 -24.87 -18.08 20.71
C GLU A 6 -25.61 -17.00 19.92
N ASP A 7 -24.98 -16.56 18.82
CA ASP A 7 -25.67 -15.83 17.76
C ASP A 7 -26.45 -16.87 16.95
N GLU A 8 -27.77 -16.71 16.79
CA GLU A 8 -28.69 -17.64 16.10
C GLU A 8 -28.40 -17.83 14.59
N HIS A 9 -27.20 -17.45 14.15
CA HIS A 9 -26.63 -17.63 12.81
C HIS A 9 -25.29 -18.37 12.79
N MET A 10 -24.80 -18.93 13.91
CA MET A 10 -23.53 -19.68 13.97
C MET A 10 -23.67 -21.15 13.53
N THR A 11 -23.70 -21.38 12.22
CA THR A 11 -23.23 -22.64 11.60
C THR A 11 -21.72 -22.55 11.37
N ARG A 12 -20.94 -22.30 12.44
CA ARG A 12 -19.47 -22.24 12.37
C ARG A 12 -18.84 -22.87 13.61
N SER A 13 -17.94 -23.81 13.38
CA SER A 13 -17.14 -24.51 14.38
C SER A 13 -15.77 -23.84 14.59
N ILE A 14 -15.71 -22.52 14.48
CA ILE A 14 -14.52 -21.69 14.70
C ILE A 14 -14.81 -20.63 15.78
N GLY A 15 -13.85 -20.41 16.68
CA GLY A 15 -14.00 -19.45 17.77
C GLY A 15 -12.66 -18.98 18.34
N ALA A 16 -12.67 -17.83 19.03
CA ALA A 16 -11.52 -17.29 19.74
C ALA A 16 -11.94 -16.74 21.11
N TYR A 17 -11.04 -16.82 22.09
CA TYR A 17 -11.24 -16.26 23.43
C TYR A 17 -9.92 -15.84 24.07
N VAL A 18 -10.00 -14.88 25.00
CA VAL A 18 -8.84 -14.44 25.79
C VAL A 18 -8.58 -15.44 26.90
N VAL A 19 -7.34 -15.91 27.01
CA VAL A 19 -6.90 -16.80 28.09
C VAL A 19 -6.49 -15.96 29.30
N GLU A 20 -5.52 -15.06 29.10
CA GLU A 20 -4.98 -14.17 30.12
C GLU A 20 -4.27 -12.99 29.46
N GLY A 21 -4.47 -11.76 29.94
CA GLY A 21 -3.80 -10.57 29.38
C GLY A 21 -4.05 -10.43 27.87
N ALA A 22 -2.96 -10.43 27.08
CA ALA A 22 -3.00 -10.41 25.61
C ALA A 22 -2.85 -11.80 24.97
N THR A 23 -2.87 -12.88 25.77
CA THR A 23 -2.86 -14.26 25.29
C THR A 23 -4.25 -14.68 24.81
N VAL A 24 -4.33 -15.18 23.58
CA VAL A 24 -5.56 -15.59 22.90
C VAL A 24 -5.46 -17.06 22.49
N HIS A 25 -6.57 -17.76 22.63
CA HIS A 25 -6.78 -19.10 22.08
C HIS A 25 -7.78 -19.02 20.92
N ALA A 26 -7.46 -19.64 19.78
CA ALA A 26 -8.35 -19.74 18.64
C ALA A 26 -8.41 -21.18 18.14
N GLN A 27 -9.62 -21.66 17.85
CA GLN A 27 -9.89 -23.05 17.49
C GLN A 27 -10.79 -23.12 16.27
N VAL A 28 -10.64 -24.18 15.47
CA VAL A 28 -11.47 -24.53 14.32
C VAL A 28 -11.69 -26.04 14.29
N VAL A 29 -12.89 -26.47 13.93
CA VAL A 29 -13.21 -27.89 13.66
C VAL A 29 -13.71 -28.00 12.22
N SER A 30 -13.12 -28.89 11.43
CA SER A 30 -13.51 -29.13 10.03
C SER A 30 -14.90 -29.78 9.91
N ASP A 31 -15.45 -29.85 8.70
CA ASP A 31 -16.72 -30.52 8.42
C ASP A 31 -16.68 -32.04 8.67
N GLN A 32 -15.50 -32.65 8.66
CA GLN A 32 -15.27 -34.06 9.05
C GLN A 32 -14.90 -34.23 10.54
N GLY A 33 -14.89 -33.16 11.33
CA GLY A 33 -14.67 -33.23 12.77
C GLY A 33 -13.20 -33.15 13.21
N VAL A 34 -12.27 -32.78 12.33
CA VAL A 34 -10.86 -32.59 12.70
C VAL A 34 -10.69 -31.25 13.42
N GLU A 35 -10.26 -31.30 14.67
CA GLU A 35 -9.99 -30.11 15.48
C GLU A 35 -8.57 -29.60 15.28
N PHE A 36 -8.41 -28.28 15.26
CA PHE A 36 -7.13 -27.59 15.25
C PHE A 36 -7.21 -26.30 16.07
N ALA A 37 -6.21 -26.04 16.92
CA ALA A 37 -6.20 -24.84 17.74
C ALA A 37 -4.81 -24.23 17.89
N LEU A 38 -4.79 -22.91 18.04
CA LEU A 38 -3.62 -22.07 18.24
C LEU A 38 -3.75 -21.30 19.55
N ARG A 39 -2.62 -21.08 20.22
CA ARG A 39 -2.50 -20.24 21.41
C ARG A 39 -1.22 -19.41 21.35
N GLY A 40 -1.32 -18.14 21.68
CA GLY A 40 -0.16 -17.23 21.74
C GLY A 40 -0.55 -15.87 22.29
N ASP A 41 0.46 -15.03 22.55
CA ASP A 41 0.28 -13.61 22.81
C ASP A 41 0.03 -12.86 21.50
N ILE A 42 -0.82 -11.82 21.51
CA ILE A 42 -1.18 -11.07 20.31
C ILE A 42 0.04 -10.45 19.59
N SER A 43 1.12 -10.18 20.35
CA SER A 43 2.38 -9.67 19.83
C SER A 43 3.23 -10.73 19.13
N ASP A 44 2.95 -12.02 19.34
CA ASP A 44 3.70 -13.11 18.74
C ASP A 44 3.57 -13.10 17.21
N ALA A 45 4.71 -13.21 16.52
CA ALA A 45 4.75 -13.38 15.07
C ALA A 45 4.09 -14.70 14.66
N GLU A 46 4.42 -15.79 15.36
CA GLU A 46 3.84 -17.12 15.16
C GLU A 46 3.29 -17.69 16.47
N PRO A 47 2.03 -18.15 16.50
CA PRO A 47 1.44 -18.75 17.68
C PRO A 47 1.89 -20.21 17.85
N ALA A 48 1.82 -20.71 19.08
CA ALA A 48 2.01 -22.12 19.37
C ALA A 48 0.76 -22.93 19.01
N VAL A 49 0.96 -24.20 18.63
CA VAL A 49 -0.13 -25.15 18.40
C VAL A 49 -0.65 -25.62 19.76
N ALA A 50 -1.94 -25.40 20.00
CA ALA A 50 -2.63 -25.81 21.23
C ALA A 50 -3.28 -27.18 21.08
N VAL A 51 -3.82 -27.49 19.90
CA VAL A 51 -4.36 -28.81 19.53
C VAL A 51 -3.77 -29.19 18.18
N SER A 52 -2.97 -30.27 18.16
CA SER A 52 -2.32 -30.81 16.97
C SER A 52 -3.27 -31.73 16.19
N SER A 53 -3.18 -31.68 14.86
CA SER A 53 -3.90 -32.56 13.95
C SER A 53 -3.24 -32.55 12.57
N VAL A 54 -3.80 -33.28 11.61
CA VAL A 54 -3.34 -33.27 10.21
C VAL A 54 -3.35 -31.87 9.58
N LEU A 55 -4.12 -30.94 10.15
CA LEU A 55 -4.22 -29.55 9.72
C LEU A 55 -3.03 -28.67 10.16
N GLU A 56 -2.19 -29.15 11.10
CA GLU A 56 -1.08 -28.38 11.68
C GLU A 56 -0.07 -27.91 10.63
N THR A 57 0.15 -28.72 9.60
CA THR A 57 1.13 -28.41 8.56
C THR A 57 0.62 -27.40 7.54
N ASN A 58 -0.67 -27.03 7.55
CA ASN A 58 -1.26 -26.11 6.58
C ASN A 58 -0.92 -24.64 6.92
N PRO A 59 -0.06 -23.96 6.13
CA PRO A 59 0.38 -22.60 6.46
C PRO A 59 -0.74 -21.57 6.33
N ALA A 60 -1.59 -21.68 5.29
CA ALA A 60 -2.73 -20.78 5.09
C ALA A 60 -3.74 -20.87 6.23
N LEU A 61 -4.01 -22.06 6.77
CA LEU A 61 -4.90 -22.24 7.91
C LEU A 61 -4.34 -21.54 9.15
N ARG A 62 -3.07 -21.80 9.48
CA ARG A 62 -2.41 -21.19 10.64
C ARG A 62 -2.45 -19.68 10.59
N ARG A 63 -2.09 -19.10 9.44
CA ARG A 63 -2.10 -17.65 9.22
C ARG A 63 -3.51 -17.07 9.35
N ASN A 64 -4.51 -17.68 8.72
CA ASN A 64 -5.89 -17.20 8.79
C ASN A 64 -6.50 -17.32 10.18
N LEU A 65 -6.28 -18.44 10.86
CA LEU A 65 -6.80 -18.67 12.21
C LEU A 65 -6.16 -17.69 13.20
N TRP A 66 -4.86 -17.41 13.05
CA TRP A 66 -4.18 -16.42 13.87
C TRP A 66 -4.59 -14.99 13.55
N ALA A 67 -4.73 -14.63 12.27
CA ALA A 67 -5.24 -13.32 11.86
C ALA A 67 -6.66 -13.08 12.36
N TYR A 68 -7.52 -14.10 12.33
CA TYR A 68 -8.82 -14.08 12.98
C TYR A 68 -8.69 -13.78 14.48
N ALA A 69 -7.85 -14.53 15.21
CA ALA A 69 -7.62 -14.34 16.64
C ALA A 69 -7.16 -12.90 16.98
N LYS A 70 -6.17 -12.38 16.24
CA LYS A 70 -5.65 -11.01 16.40
C LYS A 70 -6.71 -9.96 16.18
N THR A 71 -7.42 -10.06 15.07
CA THR A 71 -8.40 -9.06 14.68
C THR A 71 -9.63 -9.10 15.60
N TRP A 72 -10.05 -10.30 15.99
CA TRP A 72 -11.10 -10.51 16.98
C TRP A 72 -10.70 -9.89 18.32
N PHE A 73 -9.50 -10.18 18.83
CA PHE A 73 -9.00 -9.60 20.09
C PHE A 73 -9.06 -8.09 20.04
N LEU A 74 -8.46 -7.47 19.01
CA LEU A 74 -8.46 -6.01 18.85
C LEU A 74 -9.89 -5.44 18.83
N ALA A 75 -10.83 -6.09 18.14
CA ALA A 75 -12.22 -5.63 18.08
C ALA A 75 -12.90 -5.59 19.47
N TYR A 76 -12.52 -6.48 20.39
CA TYR A 76 -13.14 -6.62 21.71
C TYR A 76 -12.32 -5.99 22.84
N THR A 77 -11.03 -5.74 22.66
CA THR A 77 -10.14 -5.20 23.72
C THR A 77 -9.68 -3.77 23.46
N THR A 78 -9.96 -3.18 22.28
CA THR A 78 -9.63 -1.77 22.02
C THR A 78 -10.35 -0.87 23.04
N PRO A 79 -9.63 -0.14 23.91
CA PRO A 79 -10.25 0.65 24.96
C PRO A 79 -10.99 1.87 24.38
N LEU A 80 -12.26 2.02 24.75
CA LEU A 80 -13.00 3.28 24.51
C LEU A 80 -12.49 4.42 25.39
N THR A 81 -11.62 4.13 26.36
CA THR A 81 -11.10 5.10 27.33
C THR A 81 -10.42 6.29 26.68
N ALA A 82 -9.68 6.09 25.58
CA ALA A 82 -9.07 7.18 24.83
C ALA A 82 -10.13 8.12 24.23
N ALA A 83 -11.18 7.56 23.62
CA ALA A 83 -12.30 8.34 23.08
C ALA A 83 -13.09 9.04 24.20
N LEU A 84 -13.32 8.35 25.32
CA LEU A 84 -14.00 8.90 26.50
C LEU A 84 -13.17 9.96 27.24
N SER A 85 -11.84 9.96 27.08
CA SER A 85 -10.95 10.94 27.70
C SER A 85 -10.87 12.27 26.95
N VAL A 86 -11.51 12.39 25.77
CA VAL A 86 -11.53 13.63 25.00
C VAL A 86 -12.31 14.70 25.76
N PRO A 87 -11.70 15.86 26.11
CA PRO A 87 -12.35 16.85 26.98
C PRO A 87 -13.49 17.62 26.32
N ASP A 88 -13.40 17.85 25.01
CA ASP A 88 -14.41 18.58 24.25
C ASP A 88 -15.57 17.65 23.87
N PRO A 89 -16.82 17.93 24.26
CA PRO A 89 -17.95 17.02 24.05
C PRO A 89 -18.20 16.68 22.57
N GLU A 90 -18.05 17.64 21.65
CA GLU A 90 -18.26 17.40 20.23
C GLU A 90 -17.13 16.53 19.63
N ALA A 91 -15.88 16.77 20.04
CA ALA A 91 -14.75 15.92 19.68
C ALA A 91 -14.83 14.53 20.31
N GLN A 92 -15.38 14.41 21.53
CA GLN A 92 -15.59 13.15 22.23
C GLN A 92 -16.63 12.29 21.51
N GLU A 93 -17.77 12.86 21.13
CA GLU A 93 -18.80 12.19 20.34
C GLU A 93 -18.23 11.66 19.01
N LYS A 94 -17.44 12.49 18.31
CA LYS A 94 -16.76 12.07 17.07
C LYS A 94 -15.74 10.96 17.32
N ALA A 95 -14.97 11.02 18.39
CA ALA A 95 -14.00 9.98 18.75
C ALA A 95 -14.69 8.65 19.08
N LEU A 96 -15.84 8.69 19.75
CA LEU A 96 -16.65 7.50 20.04
C LEU A 96 -17.25 6.90 18.77
N ALA A 97 -17.88 7.72 17.92
CA ALA A 97 -18.40 7.28 16.64
C ALA A 97 -17.29 6.64 15.76
N GLN A 98 -16.10 7.23 15.79
CA GLN A 98 -14.93 6.70 15.10
C GLN A 98 -14.45 5.35 15.67
N ALA A 99 -14.46 5.19 16.99
CA ALA A 99 -14.13 3.93 17.65
C ALA A 99 -15.15 2.82 17.30
N GLU A 100 -16.44 3.15 17.21
CA GLU A 100 -17.48 2.20 16.79
C GLU A 100 -17.30 1.75 15.33
N VAL A 101 -17.03 2.68 14.43
CA VAL A 101 -16.73 2.36 13.03
C VAL A 101 -15.50 1.46 12.93
N SER A 102 -14.47 1.74 13.72
CA SER A 102 -13.24 0.93 13.80
C SER A 102 -13.54 -0.49 14.28
N LYS A 103 -14.33 -0.63 15.35
CA LYS A 103 -14.77 -1.94 15.85
C LYS A 103 -15.54 -2.72 14.79
N LYS A 104 -16.51 -2.10 14.11
CA LYS A 104 -17.28 -2.74 13.02
C LYS A 104 -16.36 -3.21 11.88
N SER A 105 -15.36 -2.41 11.52
CA SER A 105 -14.36 -2.77 10.52
C SER A 105 -13.52 -3.99 10.95
N LEU A 106 -13.04 -4.01 12.18
CA LEU A 106 -12.27 -5.14 12.74
C LEU A 106 -13.12 -6.41 12.81
N LEU A 107 -14.39 -6.33 13.23
CA LEU A 107 -15.29 -7.49 13.25
C LEU A 107 -15.53 -8.05 11.85
N LYS A 108 -15.69 -7.19 10.84
CA LYS A 108 -15.82 -7.62 9.44
C LYS A 108 -14.56 -8.32 8.94
N GLN A 109 -13.38 -7.84 9.33
CA GLN A 109 -12.10 -8.47 8.99
C GLN A 109 -11.93 -9.82 9.70
N ALA A 110 -12.24 -9.89 10.99
CA ALA A 110 -12.23 -11.13 11.76
C ALA A 110 -13.16 -12.18 11.15
N ASP A 111 -14.39 -11.79 10.76
CA ASP A 111 -15.34 -12.67 10.08
C ASP A 111 -14.79 -13.21 8.75
N ALA A 112 -14.09 -12.39 7.97
CA ALA A 112 -13.46 -12.81 6.71
C ALA A 112 -12.34 -13.83 6.92
N PHE A 113 -11.46 -13.60 7.89
CA PHE A 113 -10.42 -14.57 8.26
C PHE A 113 -11.03 -15.87 8.80
N ALA A 114 -12.06 -15.77 9.64
CA ALA A 114 -12.76 -16.94 10.18
C ALA A 114 -13.39 -17.80 9.08
N LYS A 115 -14.08 -17.17 8.11
CA LYS A 115 -14.65 -17.89 6.94
C LYS A 115 -13.59 -18.62 6.15
N THR A 116 -12.42 -18.00 5.97
CA THR A 116 -11.33 -18.55 5.18
C THR A 116 -10.61 -19.66 5.92
N ALA A 117 -10.30 -19.47 7.21
CA ALA A 117 -9.77 -20.52 8.09
C ALA A 117 -10.69 -21.73 8.12
N GLN A 118 -11.99 -21.53 8.34
CA GLN A 118 -12.97 -22.61 8.31
C GLN A 118 -12.98 -23.32 6.94
N TRP A 119 -12.97 -22.55 5.85
CA TRP A 119 -12.94 -23.13 4.50
C TRP A 119 -11.70 -23.99 4.26
N ILE A 120 -10.53 -23.53 4.70
CA ILE A 120 -9.27 -24.29 4.56
C ILE A 120 -9.34 -25.57 5.40
N ALA A 121 -9.83 -25.48 6.64
CA ALA A 121 -10.00 -26.65 7.51
C ALA A 121 -10.93 -27.70 6.88
N ASP A 122 -12.07 -27.28 6.31
CA ASP A 122 -13.08 -28.13 5.65
C ASP A 122 -12.60 -28.83 4.35
N VAL A 123 -11.42 -28.48 3.84
CA VAL A 123 -10.89 -29.08 2.59
C VAL A 123 -9.50 -29.67 2.74
N ALA A 124 -8.78 -29.33 3.81
CA ALA A 124 -7.41 -29.80 4.05
C ALA A 124 -7.35 -30.93 5.09
N ASP A 125 -8.48 -31.31 5.69
CA ASP A 125 -8.58 -32.34 6.71
C ASP A 125 -8.43 -33.76 6.16
N ASP A 126 -8.89 -34.01 4.94
CA ASP A 126 -8.68 -35.27 4.22
C ASP A 126 -8.27 -35.03 2.76
N LEU A 127 -7.04 -35.40 2.41
CA LEU A 127 -6.45 -35.24 1.09
C LEU A 127 -6.17 -36.60 0.43
N SER A 128 -6.52 -36.71 -0.84
CA SER A 128 -6.22 -37.86 -1.69
C SER A 128 -4.71 -38.04 -1.84
N SER A 129 -4.23 -39.27 -1.63
CA SER A 129 -2.83 -39.65 -1.86
C SER A 129 -2.50 -40.04 -3.31
N VAL A 130 -3.49 -40.00 -4.21
CA VAL A 130 -3.35 -40.45 -5.61
C VAL A 130 -3.83 -39.43 -6.63
N GLU A 131 -4.81 -38.60 -6.29
CA GLU A 131 -5.32 -37.56 -7.18
C GLU A 131 -4.63 -36.23 -6.92
N LEU A 132 -3.56 -35.97 -7.69
CA LEU A 132 -2.83 -34.70 -7.64
C LEU A 132 -2.80 -33.98 -9.00
N LYS A 133 -2.55 -32.67 -8.92
CA LYS A 133 -2.20 -31.81 -10.06
C LYS A 133 -0.90 -31.10 -9.76
N HIS A 134 -0.18 -30.74 -10.81
CA HIS A 134 1.04 -29.96 -10.72
C HIS A 134 0.89 -28.71 -11.58
N GLY A 135 1.24 -27.54 -11.05
CA GLY A 135 1.11 -26.28 -11.76
C GLY A 135 1.33 -25.08 -10.84
N TRP A 136 1.24 -23.88 -11.40
CA TRP A 136 1.38 -22.66 -10.60
C TRP A 136 0.16 -22.39 -9.74
N CYS A 137 0.39 -22.14 -8.46
CA CYS A 137 -0.67 -21.79 -7.52
C CYS A 137 -0.97 -20.29 -7.58
N SER A 138 -2.21 -19.91 -7.92
CA SER A 138 -2.62 -18.50 -7.91
C SER A 138 -2.73 -17.86 -6.53
N ALA A 139 -2.52 -18.61 -5.44
CA ALA A 139 -2.53 -18.09 -4.07
C ALA A 139 -1.13 -17.72 -3.57
N CYS A 140 -0.11 -18.54 -3.84
CA CYS A 140 1.27 -18.29 -3.40
C CYS A 140 2.25 -17.99 -4.54
N TYR A 141 1.80 -18.14 -5.78
CA TYR A 141 2.58 -17.91 -7.00
C TYR A 141 3.83 -18.76 -7.11
N THR A 142 3.86 -19.92 -6.46
CA THR A 142 4.89 -20.95 -6.64
C THR A 142 4.33 -22.13 -7.42
N GLN A 143 5.21 -22.87 -8.08
CA GLN A 143 4.88 -24.11 -8.76
C GLN A 143 4.87 -25.25 -7.73
N GLU A 144 3.71 -25.85 -7.52
CA GLU A 144 3.49 -26.78 -6.41
C GLU A 144 2.69 -27.99 -6.85
N GLU A 145 2.67 -29.00 -5.99
CA GLU A 145 1.66 -30.04 -6.06
C GLU A 145 0.35 -29.57 -5.39
N HIS A 146 -0.76 -30.01 -5.95
CA HIS A 146 -2.10 -29.70 -5.50
C HIS A 146 -2.86 -31.01 -5.33
N TRP A 147 -3.17 -31.35 -4.08
CA TRP A 147 -3.75 -32.65 -3.73
C TRP A 147 -5.26 -32.52 -3.60
N LYS A 148 -6.02 -33.40 -4.23
CA LYS A 148 -7.49 -33.32 -4.21
C LYS A 148 -8.02 -33.59 -2.80
N SER A 149 -8.97 -32.77 -2.37
CA SER A 149 -9.69 -32.99 -1.10
C SER A 149 -10.74 -34.09 -1.26
N ASN A 150 -10.76 -35.04 -0.31
CA ASN A 150 -11.71 -36.14 -0.25
C ASN A 150 -13.03 -35.65 0.38
N ARG A 151 -13.88 -35.01 -0.43
CA ARG A 151 -15.13 -34.40 0.04
C ARG A 151 -16.35 -35.27 -0.26
N PRO A 152 -17.43 -35.15 0.53
CA PRO A 152 -18.68 -35.87 0.28
C PRO A 152 -19.24 -35.67 -1.14
N PHE A 153 -19.93 -36.69 -1.65
CA PHE A 153 -20.50 -36.70 -3.00
C PHE A 153 -21.42 -35.48 -3.26
N GLY A 154 -21.31 -34.91 -4.47
CA GLY A 154 -22.12 -33.76 -4.90
C GLY A 154 -21.47 -32.39 -4.63
N GLN A 155 -20.34 -32.34 -3.94
CA GLN A 155 -19.55 -31.13 -3.79
C GLN A 155 -18.56 -30.97 -4.96
N LEU A 156 -18.32 -29.73 -5.39
CA LEU A 156 -17.36 -29.45 -6.45
C LEU A 156 -15.94 -29.81 -6.02
N PRO A 157 -15.10 -30.33 -6.94
CA PRO A 157 -13.74 -30.71 -6.61
C PRO A 157 -12.94 -29.50 -6.12
N VAL A 158 -12.12 -29.74 -5.10
CA VAL A 158 -11.18 -28.78 -4.52
C VAL A 158 -9.85 -29.49 -4.39
N TYR A 159 -8.77 -28.77 -4.68
CA TYR A 159 -7.41 -29.21 -4.44
C TYR A 159 -6.74 -28.30 -3.42
N VAL A 160 -5.82 -28.82 -2.63
CA VAL A 160 -5.06 -28.05 -1.64
C VAL A 160 -3.60 -27.97 -2.09
N CYS A 161 -3.12 -26.75 -2.28
CA CYS A 161 -1.72 -26.48 -2.60
C CYS A 161 -0.83 -26.96 -1.46
N GLN A 162 0.18 -27.78 -1.74
CA GLN A 162 1.10 -28.30 -0.73
C GLN A 162 2.09 -27.23 -0.23
N GLY A 163 2.44 -26.23 -1.05
CA GLY A 163 3.35 -25.16 -0.65
C GLY A 163 2.72 -24.15 0.32
N CYS A 164 1.47 -23.74 0.09
CA CYS A 164 0.82 -22.70 0.91
C CYS A 164 -0.43 -23.14 1.66
N GLY A 165 -0.99 -24.31 1.37
CA GLY A 165 -2.22 -24.81 2.01
C GLY A 165 -3.51 -24.18 1.49
N ALA A 166 -3.45 -23.36 0.44
CA ALA A 166 -4.62 -22.69 -0.11
C ALA A 166 -5.53 -23.66 -0.92
N PRO A 167 -6.86 -23.52 -0.81
CA PRO A 167 -7.81 -24.20 -1.66
C PRO A 167 -7.75 -23.68 -3.09
N THR A 168 -7.73 -24.59 -4.05
CA THR A 168 -7.51 -24.33 -5.46
C THR A 168 -8.36 -25.24 -6.35
N LEU A 169 -8.43 -24.90 -7.63
CA LEU A 169 -8.98 -25.75 -8.68
C LEU A 169 -8.20 -25.54 -9.98
N PRO A 170 -8.25 -26.47 -10.95
CA PRO A 170 -7.68 -26.25 -12.27
C PRO A 170 -8.25 -24.98 -12.92
N CYS A 171 -7.39 -24.18 -13.55
CA CYS A 171 -7.81 -23.01 -14.31
C CYS A 171 -8.79 -23.42 -15.42
N PHE A 172 -9.86 -22.67 -15.60
CA PHE A 172 -10.85 -22.94 -16.65
C PHE A 172 -10.36 -22.61 -18.06
N ALA A 173 -9.27 -21.85 -18.19
CA ALA A 173 -8.69 -21.52 -19.49
C ALA A 173 -8.30 -22.80 -20.26
N PRO A 174 -8.64 -22.92 -21.56
CA PRO A 174 -8.17 -24.03 -22.38
C PRO A 174 -6.65 -24.13 -22.36
N GLU A 175 -6.13 -25.36 -22.32
CA GLU A 175 -4.68 -25.64 -22.38
C GLU A 175 -3.86 -24.97 -21.27
N CYS A 176 -4.48 -24.69 -20.12
CA CYS A 176 -3.81 -24.12 -18.94
C CYS A 176 -3.82 -25.12 -17.78
N ASP A 177 -2.62 -25.52 -17.36
CA ASP A 177 -2.43 -26.44 -16.23
C ASP A 177 -2.30 -25.72 -14.87
N ASN A 178 -2.34 -24.38 -14.87
CA ASN A 178 -2.21 -23.58 -13.66
C ASN A 178 -3.46 -23.67 -12.77
N MET A 179 -3.28 -23.41 -11.48
CA MET A 179 -4.31 -23.59 -10.46
C MET A 179 -4.88 -22.24 -10.03
N ALA A 180 -6.20 -22.07 -10.14
CA ALA A 180 -6.94 -20.90 -9.67
C ALA A 180 -7.28 -21.02 -8.18
N VAL A 181 -7.41 -19.87 -7.49
CA VAL A 181 -7.90 -19.83 -6.10
C VAL A 181 -9.36 -20.30 -6.05
N ARG A 182 -9.69 -21.17 -5.08
CA ARG A 182 -11.03 -21.71 -4.90
C ARG A 182 -11.69 -21.14 -3.66
N ASP A 183 -12.73 -20.34 -3.88
CA ASP A 183 -13.56 -19.81 -2.79
C ASP A 183 -14.54 -20.87 -2.24
N ARG A 184 -15.10 -20.65 -1.05
CA ARG A 184 -16.19 -21.48 -0.52
C ARG A 184 -17.49 -21.26 -1.29
N GLY A 185 -18.28 -22.31 -1.49
CA GLY A 185 -19.62 -22.24 -2.11
C GLY A 185 -19.65 -22.67 -3.58
N ALA A 186 -20.78 -22.50 -4.27
CA ALA A 186 -20.93 -22.95 -5.66
C ALA A 186 -20.03 -22.15 -6.63
N VAL A 187 -19.41 -22.83 -7.60
CA VAL A 187 -18.71 -22.16 -8.71
C VAL A 187 -19.77 -21.65 -9.68
N ARG A 188 -20.19 -20.40 -9.49
CA ARG A 188 -21.19 -19.74 -10.35
C ARG A 188 -20.59 -19.12 -11.61
N VAL A 189 -19.28 -18.93 -11.63
CA VAL A 189 -18.51 -18.40 -12.76
C VAL A 189 -17.21 -19.19 -12.93
N PRO A 190 -16.74 -19.42 -14.17
CA PRO A 190 -15.42 -19.96 -14.45
C PRO A 190 -14.33 -19.29 -13.61
N GLN A 191 -13.48 -20.09 -12.96
CA GLN A 191 -12.36 -19.60 -12.17
C GLN A 191 -11.08 -19.69 -13.00
N PHE A 192 -10.34 -18.60 -13.03
CA PHE A 192 -9.13 -18.44 -13.82
C PHE A 192 -7.91 -18.26 -12.92
N CYS A 193 -6.74 -18.74 -13.36
CA CYS A 193 -5.49 -18.51 -12.64
C CYS A 193 -5.07 -17.03 -12.70
N ALA A 194 -4.10 -16.65 -11.88
CA ALA A 194 -3.60 -15.29 -11.73
C ALA A 194 -3.22 -14.62 -13.07
N GLU A 195 -2.60 -15.36 -14.00
CA GLU A 195 -2.28 -14.86 -15.34
C GLU A 195 -3.55 -14.53 -16.15
N HIS A 196 -4.53 -15.43 -16.16
CA HIS A 196 -5.78 -15.24 -16.90
C HIS A 196 -6.74 -14.24 -16.24
N ARG A 197 -6.45 -13.83 -14.99
CA ARG A 197 -7.09 -12.69 -14.31
C ARG A 197 -6.33 -11.36 -14.53
N HIS A 198 -5.11 -11.42 -15.07
CA HIS A 198 -4.15 -10.32 -15.09
C HIS A 198 -3.83 -9.78 -13.68
N ASP A 199 -3.72 -10.68 -12.71
CA ASP A 199 -3.20 -10.33 -11.39
C ASP A 199 -1.69 -10.16 -11.45
N LEU A 200 -1.00 -10.88 -12.34
CA LEU A 200 0.42 -10.79 -12.63
C LEU A 200 0.70 -10.94 -14.13
N PRO A 201 1.84 -10.41 -14.66
CA PRO A 201 2.22 -10.51 -16.08
C PRO A 201 2.34 -11.93 -16.64
N GLY A 202 2.96 -12.83 -15.86
CA GLY A 202 3.21 -14.24 -16.18
C GLY A 202 3.85 -14.90 -14.96
N PHE A 203 3.54 -16.15 -14.61
CA PHE A 203 4.05 -16.74 -13.36
C PHE A 203 5.57 -16.81 -13.35
N GLU A 204 6.16 -17.45 -14.37
CA GLU A 204 7.60 -17.55 -14.58
C GLU A 204 8.23 -16.17 -14.70
N LYS A 205 7.64 -15.31 -15.54
CA LYS A 205 8.10 -13.94 -15.76
C LYS A 205 8.18 -13.13 -14.46
N SER A 206 7.21 -13.32 -13.56
CA SER A 206 7.13 -12.57 -12.30
C SER A 206 8.11 -13.05 -11.22
N GLN A 207 8.77 -14.19 -11.44
CA GLN A 207 9.88 -14.66 -10.59
C GLN A 207 11.24 -14.12 -11.04
N GLY A 208 11.33 -13.60 -12.27
CA GLY A 208 12.58 -13.16 -12.88
C GLY A 208 12.87 -11.66 -12.73
N SER A 209 14.09 -11.30 -13.10
CA SER A 209 14.51 -9.91 -13.34
C SER A 209 14.23 -9.51 -14.79
N PHE A 210 14.11 -8.20 -15.06
CA PHE A 210 13.89 -7.65 -16.40
C PHE A 210 15.05 -6.78 -16.90
N GLY A 211 16.25 -6.91 -16.31
CA GLY A 211 17.42 -6.17 -16.76
C GLY A 211 17.40 -4.70 -16.33
N GLU A 212 17.41 -3.79 -17.30
CA GLU A 212 17.50 -2.34 -17.05
C GLU A 212 16.15 -1.72 -16.71
N LEU A 213 16.15 -0.64 -15.91
CA LEU A 213 14.91 -0.06 -15.38
C LEU A 213 13.96 0.47 -16.48
N TYR A 214 14.45 0.88 -17.66
CA TYR A 214 13.59 1.34 -18.75
C TYR A 214 12.81 0.20 -19.44
N GLU A 215 13.15 -1.07 -19.20
CA GLU A 215 12.46 -2.26 -19.74
C GLU A 215 11.24 -2.66 -18.89
N TYR A 216 10.94 -1.91 -17.82
CA TYR A 216 9.84 -2.23 -16.91
C TYR A 216 8.47 -2.32 -17.61
N GLU A 217 8.23 -1.55 -18.68
CA GLU A 217 6.96 -1.60 -19.42
C GLU A 217 6.80 -2.94 -20.15
N ASP A 218 7.88 -3.47 -20.73
CA ASP A 218 7.88 -4.78 -21.37
C ASP A 218 7.68 -5.89 -20.35
N TYR A 219 8.24 -5.73 -19.15
CA TYR A 219 7.97 -6.62 -18.02
C TYR A 219 6.48 -6.66 -17.64
N LEU A 220 5.77 -5.52 -17.70
CA LEU A 220 4.36 -5.44 -17.34
C LEU A 220 3.41 -6.00 -18.40
N ASN A 221 3.89 -6.29 -19.61
CA ASN A 221 3.07 -6.94 -20.64
C ASN A 221 2.66 -8.36 -20.22
N TYR A 222 1.35 -8.65 -20.33
CA TYR A 222 0.78 -9.94 -19.96
C TYR A 222 1.06 -11.00 -21.03
N GLU A 223 1.49 -12.19 -20.60
CA GLU A 223 1.74 -13.33 -21.49
C GLU A 223 0.45 -14.05 -21.91
N LYS A 224 -0.60 -13.94 -21.08
CA LYS A 224 -1.90 -14.58 -21.29
C LYS A 224 -3.03 -13.56 -21.43
N PRO A 225 -4.13 -13.89 -22.14
CA PRO A 225 -5.29 -13.01 -22.26
C PRO A 225 -6.09 -12.93 -20.95
N ASN A 226 -6.76 -11.79 -20.72
CA ASN A 226 -7.68 -11.65 -19.58
C ASN A 226 -9.00 -12.38 -19.82
N LEU A 227 -9.10 -13.64 -19.42
CA LEU A 227 -10.31 -14.44 -19.61
C LEU A 227 -11.36 -14.15 -18.53
N ASP A 228 -10.95 -13.76 -17.32
CA ASP A 228 -11.88 -13.37 -16.26
C ASP A 228 -12.70 -12.12 -16.65
N ARG A 229 -12.02 -11.08 -17.15
CA ARG A 229 -12.68 -9.86 -17.63
C ARG A 229 -13.59 -10.14 -18.83
N ARG A 230 -13.14 -10.94 -19.79
CA ARG A 230 -13.95 -11.32 -20.97
C ARG A 230 -15.23 -12.06 -20.56
N THR A 231 -15.12 -13.02 -19.65
CA THR A 231 -16.26 -13.80 -19.16
C THR A 231 -17.26 -12.93 -18.41
N LYS A 232 -16.79 -12.00 -17.57
CA LYS A 232 -17.65 -11.04 -16.86
C LYS A 232 -18.38 -10.07 -17.80
N ILE A 233 -17.71 -9.59 -18.85
CA ILE A 233 -18.32 -8.70 -19.86
C ILE A 233 -19.41 -9.45 -20.63
N VAL A 234 -19.14 -10.69 -21.08
CA VAL A 234 -20.11 -11.52 -21.83
C VAL A 234 -21.33 -11.86 -20.96
N ALA A 235 -21.11 -12.23 -19.69
CA ALA A 235 -22.20 -12.49 -18.76
C ALA A 235 -23.09 -11.25 -18.55
N THR A 236 -22.48 -10.07 -18.48
CA THR A 236 -23.22 -8.81 -18.28
C THR A 236 -23.99 -8.40 -19.53
N THR A 237 -23.42 -8.57 -20.72
CA THR A 237 -24.10 -8.27 -22.00
C THR A 237 -25.23 -9.26 -22.31
N ALA A 238 -25.09 -10.54 -21.94
CA ALA A 238 -26.17 -11.52 -22.05
C ALA A 238 -27.37 -11.21 -21.14
N VAL A 239 -27.14 -10.64 -19.94
CA VAL A 239 -28.21 -10.26 -19.00
C VAL A 239 -28.99 -9.03 -19.48
N VAL A 240 -28.34 -8.08 -20.17
CA VAL A 240 -29.02 -6.90 -20.75
C VAL A 240 -30.01 -7.30 -21.86
N ALA A 241 -29.86 -8.46 -22.48
CA ALA A 241 -30.73 -8.93 -23.56
C ALA A 241 -32.02 -9.63 -23.11
N GLY A 242 -32.28 -9.80 -21.80
CA GLY A 242 -33.61 -10.23 -21.34
C GLY A 242 -33.62 -11.06 -20.08
N THR A 243 -33.59 -10.40 -18.93
CA THR A 243 -34.51 -10.61 -17.78
C THR A 243 -34.11 -9.63 -16.68
N ALA A 244 -35.10 -8.95 -16.09
CA ALA A 244 -34.90 -8.01 -15.01
C ALA A 244 -34.48 -8.74 -13.72
N VAL A 245 -33.18 -8.93 -13.54
CA VAL A 245 -32.55 -9.26 -12.26
C VAL A 245 -31.68 -8.06 -11.88
N PRO A 246 -31.76 -7.52 -10.65
CA PRO A 246 -31.05 -6.31 -10.27
C PRO A 246 -29.52 -6.54 -10.38
N LEU A 247 -28.89 -5.83 -11.31
CA LEU A 247 -27.44 -5.83 -11.54
C LEU A 247 -26.73 -5.07 -10.42
N THR A 248 -26.50 -5.72 -9.28
CA THR A 248 -25.53 -5.30 -8.27
C THR A 248 -24.25 -6.12 -8.37
N LEU A 249 -23.68 -6.26 -9.58
CA LEU A 249 -22.26 -6.61 -9.71
C LEU A 249 -21.48 -5.31 -9.86
N LEU A 250 -21.34 -4.59 -8.74
CA LEU A 250 -20.39 -3.48 -8.65
C LEU A 250 -19.02 -4.07 -8.97
N ALA A 251 -18.40 -3.59 -10.05
CA ALA A 251 -16.98 -3.79 -10.29
C ALA A 251 -16.23 -3.16 -9.11
N ALA A 252 -15.96 -3.96 -8.09
CA ALA A 252 -15.13 -3.54 -6.97
C ALA A 252 -13.75 -3.16 -7.52
N PRO A 253 -13.06 -2.16 -6.95
CA PRO A 253 -11.68 -1.88 -7.28
C PRO A 253 -10.87 -3.19 -7.16
N ALA A 254 -10.36 -3.69 -8.29
CA ALA A 254 -9.67 -4.98 -8.36
C ALA A 254 -8.38 -5.01 -7.52
N ILE A 255 -7.85 -3.84 -7.14
CA ILE A 255 -6.56 -3.69 -6.47
C ILE A 255 -6.53 -4.38 -5.11
N GLY A 256 -7.55 -4.16 -4.27
CA GLY A 256 -7.60 -4.84 -2.99
C GLY A 256 -7.78 -6.36 -3.17
N GLY A 257 -8.51 -6.78 -4.22
CA GLY A 257 -8.84 -8.19 -4.45
C GLY A 257 -7.60 -9.02 -4.78
N ALA A 258 -6.69 -8.47 -5.60
CA ALA A 258 -5.43 -9.12 -5.93
C ALA A 258 -4.53 -9.29 -4.69
N ILE A 259 -4.51 -8.30 -3.78
CA ILE A 259 -3.61 -8.29 -2.63
C ILE A 259 -4.17 -9.04 -1.42
N GLY A 260 -5.47 -8.90 -1.16
CA GLY A 260 -6.13 -9.64 -0.09
C GLY A 260 -6.28 -11.13 -0.39
N SER A 261 -6.16 -11.56 -1.66
CA SER A 261 -6.32 -12.97 -2.05
C SER A 261 -5.09 -13.85 -2.01
N LEU A 262 -3.98 -13.28 -1.56
CA LEU A 262 -2.70 -13.96 -1.51
C LEU A 262 -2.61 -14.84 -0.25
N GLY A 263 -2.14 -16.07 -0.39
CA GLY A 263 -1.99 -17.05 0.70
C GLY A 263 -0.99 -16.64 1.80
N ILE A 264 -0.16 -15.62 1.53
CA ILE A 264 0.71 -14.99 2.54
C ILE A 264 -0.09 -14.04 3.45
N PHE A 265 -1.20 -13.47 2.98
CA PHE A 265 -2.04 -12.50 3.70
C PHE A 265 -3.45 -13.01 3.99
N GLY A 266 -3.62 -14.33 4.06
CA GLY A 266 -4.87 -14.95 4.46
C GLY A 266 -5.73 -15.51 3.31
N GLY A 267 -5.27 -15.52 2.06
CA GLY A 267 -5.97 -16.22 0.97
C GLY A 267 -7.45 -15.83 0.83
N LEU A 268 -7.80 -14.59 1.16
CA LEU A 268 -9.17 -14.10 1.11
C LEU A 268 -9.64 -14.04 -0.35
N SER A 269 -10.91 -13.75 -0.60
CA SER A 269 -11.34 -13.56 -1.98
C SER A 269 -12.44 -12.52 -2.12
N GLY A 270 -12.73 -12.13 -3.36
CA GLY A 270 -13.80 -11.20 -3.68
C GLY A 270 -13.74 -9.91 -2.85
N ALA A 271 -14.88 -9.49 -2.33
CA ALA A 271 -15.00 -8.24 -1.56
C ALA A 271 -14.23 -8.25 -0.23
N ALA A 272 -13.96 -9.44 0.34
CA ALA A 272 -13.17 -9.59 1.56
C ALA A 272 -11.69 -9.36 1.26
N ALA A 273 -11.17 -9.96 0.19
CA ALA A 273 -9.85 -9.64 -0.32
C ALA A 273 -9.75 -8.15 -0.64
N THR A 274 -10.74 -7.58 -1.36
CA THR A 274 -10.75 -6.14 -1.66
C THR A 274 -10.69 -5.27 -0.43
N SER A 275 -11.46 -5.58 0.62
CA SER A 275 -11.47 -4.77 1.84
C SER A 275 -10.19 -4.94 2.66
N HIS A 276 -9.64 -6.16 2.74
CA HIS A 276 -8.42 -6.44 3.50
C HIS A 276 -7.17 -5.92 2.78
N GLY A 277 -7.07 -6.16 1.47
CA GLY A 277 -6.07 -5.53 0.61
C GLY A 277 -6.16 -4.01 0.76
N LEU A 278 -7.31 -3.38 0.53
CA LEU A 278 -7.43 -1.93 0.75
C LEU A 278 -7.04 -1.51 2.17
N ALA A 279 -7.40 -2.27 3.22
CA ALA A 279 -7.00 -1.98 4.60
C ALA A 279 -5.48 -2.00 4.80
N LEU A 280 -4.81 -3.03 4.26
CA LEU A 280 -3.36 -3.24 4.31
C LEU A 280 -2.60 -2.20 3.48
N LEU A 281 -3.19 -1.76 2.36
CA LEU A 281 -2.61 -0.75 1.46
C LEU A 281 -2.85 0.70 1.93
N GLY A 282 -3.21 0.91 3.20
CA GLY A 282 -3.46 2.24 3.76
C GLY A 282 -4.80 2.87 3.36
N GLY A 283 -5.70 2.11 2.74
CA GLY A 283 -7.11 2.43 2.48
C GLY A 283 -8.07 1.94 3.57
N GLY A 284 -7.54 1.42 4.68
CA GLY A 284 -8.31 1.21 5.91
C GLY A 284 -8.84 2.56 6.33
N SER A 285 -10.16 2.70 6.31
CA SER A 285 -10.94 3.93 6.46
C SER A 285 -10.28 5.00 7.33
N ILE A 286 -10.59 6.25 6.98
CA ILE A 286 -10.46 7.50 7.76
C ILE A 286 -10.75 7.34 9.28
N ALA A 287 -11.38 6.23 9.69
CA ALA A 287 -11.71 5.85 11.05
C ALA A 287 -10.56 5.25 11.89
N THR A 288 -9.41 4.78 11.36
CA THR A 288 -8.41 4.08 12.18
C THR A 288 -7.53 4.95 13.09
N GLY A 289 -7.73 6.28 13.14
CA GLY A 289 -7.30 7.11 14.28
C GLY A 289 -5.82 7.02 14.68
N GLY A 290 -4.93 6.67 13.75
CA GLY A 290 -3.50 6.53 14.01
C GLY A 290 -2.73 7.71 13.43
N LEU A 291 -2.32 8.63 14.28
CA LEU A 291 -1.42 9.73 13.95
C LEU A 291 -0.19 9.22 13.19
N GLY A 292 -0.09 9.54 11.90
CA GLY A 292 1.18 9.60 11.16
C GLY A 292 1.77 8.31 10.60
N MET A 293 1.66 7.16 11.27
CA MET A 293 2.53 5.99 11.04
C MET A 293 1.91 4.77 10.34
N ALA A 294 0.58 4.58 10.39
CA ALA A 294 -0.01 3.28 10.00
C ALA A 294 -0.03 3.01 8.48
N GLY A 295 -0.01 4.02 7.61
CA GLY A 295 -0.12 3.82 6.15
C GLY A 295 1.18 3.33 5.48
N GLY A 296 2.31 4.00 5.76
CA GLY A 296 3.59 3.68 5.14
C GLY A 296 4.15 2.34 5.59
N THR A 297 4.11 2.04 6.89
CA THR A 297 4.52 0.73 7.41
C THR A 297 3.63 -0.40 6.88
N ALA A 298 2.30 -0.19 6.79
CA ALA A 298 1.42 -1.23 6.28
C ALA A 298 1.67 -1.53 4.78
N VAL A 299 1.92 -0.50 3.97
CA VAL A 299 2.27 -0.66 2.55
C VAL A 299 3.64 -1.35 2.40
N VAL A 300 4.67 -0.94 3.16
CA VAL A 300 6.00 -1.58 3.12
C VAL A 300 5.92 -3.02 3.61
N THR A 301 5.17 -3.33 4.67
CA THR A 301 4.96 -4.71 5.15
C THR A 301 4.18 -5.55 4.14
N ALA A 302 3.22 -4.97 3.42
CA ALA A 302 2.44 -5.67 2.39
C ALA A 302 3.30 -6.11 1.20
N VAL A 303 4.27 -5.29 0.79
CA VAL A 303 5.16 -5.60 -0.33
C VAL A 303 6.41 -6.35 0.15
N GLY A 304 6.85 -6.08 1.37
CA GLY A 304 8.20 -6.39 1.86
C GLY A 304 8.59 -7.87 1.86
N ALA A 305 7.68 -8.76 2.27
CA ALA A 305 7.95 -10.21 2.26
C ALA A 305 8.10 -10.80 0.84
N ALA A 306 8.00 -9.98 -0.20
CA ALA A 306 7.82 -10.39 -1.57
C ALA A 306 8.41 -9.47 -2.64
N VAL A 307 9.11 -8.42 -2.22
CA VAL A 307 9.80 -7.48 -3.11
C VAL A 307 10.68 -8.27 -4.08
N GLY A 308 10.46 -8.09 -5.39
CA GLY A 308 11.20 -8.79 -6.44
C GLY A 308 10.69 -10.20 -6.79
N GLY A 309 9.74 -10.77 -6.04
CA GLY A 309 9.12 -12.08 -6.34
C GLY A 309 7.70 -11.95 -6.87
N ALA A 310 7.06 -13.03 -7.32
CA ALA A 310 5.75 -12.92 -7.98
C ALA A 310 4.63 -12.28 -7.14
N LEU A 311 4.74 -12.33 -5.80
CA LEU A 311 3.81 -11.65 -4.89
C LEU A 311 3.97 -10.12 -4.93
N GLY A 312 5.20 -9.61 -4.98
CA GLY A 312 5.47 -8.18 -5.20
C GLY A 312 4.97 -7.75 -6.58
N ALA A 313 5.15 -8.60 -7.60
CA ALA A 313 4.70 -8.33 -8.97
C ALA A 313 3.19 -8.15 -9.05
N SER A 314 2.42 -8.98 -8.35
CA SER A 314 0.96 -8.87 -8.37
C SER A 314 0.46 -7.61 -7.68
N VAL A 315 1.09 -7.21 -6.59
CA VAL A 315 0.82 -5.95 -5.87
C VAL A 315 1.16 -4.76 -6.76
N THR A 316 2.37 -4.74 -7.34
CA THR A 316 2.84 -3.73 -8.30
C THR A 316 1.86 -3.59 -9.46
N ASN A 317 1.51 -4.70 -10.11
CA ASN A 317 0.59 -4.73 -11.24
C ASN A 317 -0.80 -4.20 -10.88
N ALA A 318 -1.33 -4.58 -9.71
CA ALA A 318 -2.60 -4.06 -9.22
C ALA A 318 -2.59 -2.53 -9.09
N TYR A 319 -1.52 -1.95 -8.55
CA TYR A 319 -1.40 -0.50 -8.39
C TYR A 319 -1.18 0.26 -9.69
N LEU A 320 -0.37 -0.26 -10.61
CA LEU A 320 -0.15 0.37 -11.90
C LEU A 320 -1.44 0.42 -12.74
N ARG A 321 -2.35 -0.55 -12.53
CA ARG A 321 -3.70 -0.51 -13.10
C ARG A 321 -4.60 0.56 -12.45
N GLU A 322 -4.36 0.93 -11.19
CA GLU A 322 -5.07 2.03 -10.49
C GLU A 322 -4.56 3.40 -10.92
N ASP A 323 -3.23 3.56 -10.99
CA ASP A 323 -2.58 4.81 -11.28
C ASP A 323 -2.01 4.85 -12.70
N SER A 324 -2.87 5.23 -13.64
CA SER A 324 -2.50 5.45 -15.04
C SER A 324 -1.50 6.60 -15.26
N SER A 325 -1.12 7.35 -14.21
CA SER A 325 -0.12 8.42 -14.33
C SER A 325 1.29 7.97 -13.99
N PHE A 326 1.43 6.78 -13.37
CA PHE A 326 2.74 6.21 -13.08
C PHE A 326 3.49 5.91 -14.36
N ARG A 327 4.73 6.39 -14.46
CA ARG A 327 5.67 6.03 -15.52
C ARG A 327 7.09 6.36 -15.10
N ILE A 328 8.06 5.57 -15.58
CA ILE A 328 9.48 5.82 -15.37
C ILE A 328 10.10 6.21 -16.72
N GLU A 329 10.51 7.47 -16.84
CA GLU A 329 11.08 7.99 -18.08
C GLU A 329 12.60 8.05 -18.00
N LEU A 330 13.31 7.44 -18.95
CA LEU A 330 14.75 7.63 -19.10
C LEU A 330 15.03 9.06 -19.61
N LEU A 331 15.65 9.88 -18.77
CA LEU A 331 16.05 11.25 -19.09
C LEU A 331 17.40 11.30 -19.79
N ARG A 332 18.36 10.49 -19.32
CA ARG A 332 19.72 10.42 -19.84
C ARG A 332 20.26 8.98 -19.74
N PRO A 333 20.85 8.42 -20.81
CA PRO A 333 21.58 7.16 -20.72
C PRO A 333 22.92 7.35 -19.99
N GLY A 334 23.33 6.35 -19.21
CA GLY A 334 24.54 6.40 -18.42
C GLY A 334 25.83 6.21 -19.23
N LYS A 335 26.95 6.61 -18.63
CA LYS A 335 28.31 6.32 -19.08
C LYS A 335 29.11 5.62 -17.96
N GLY A 336 28.48 4.63 -17.32
CA GLY A 336 29.08 3.83 -16.24
C GLY A 336 28.92 4.37 -14.82
N GLY A 337 28.04 5.36 -14.59
CA GLY A 337 27.69 5.83 -13.24
C GLY A 337 26.50 5.07 -12.63
N VAL A 338 26.31 5.18 -11.31
CA VAL A 338 25.18 4.58 -10.59
C VAL A 338 23.85 5.20 -11.05
N PRO A 339 22.82 4.41 -11.40
CA PRO A 339 21.54 4.94 -11.82
C PRO A 339 20.89 5.87 -10.79
N VAL A 340 20.43 7.03 -11.27
CA VAL A 340 19.79 8.07 -10.45
C VAL A 340 18.30 8.13 -10.76
N LEU A 341 17.47 8.03 -9.72
CA LEU A 341 16.03 8.25 -9.82
C LEU A 341 15.66 9.60 -9.23
N VAL A 342 14.87 10.37 -9.98
CA VAL A 342 14.32 11.64 -9.53
C VAL A 342 12.79 11.57 -9.48
N ALA A 343 12.19 12.08 -8.40
CA ALA A 343 10.74 12.24 -8.29
C ALA A 343 10.36 13.62 -7.78
N ASN A 344 9.49 14.27 -8.56
CA ASN A 344 8.86 15.51 -8.14
C ASN A 344 7.84 15.26 -7.03
N GLY A 345 7.66 16.29 -6.21
CA GLY A 345 6.51 16.41 -5.34
C GLY A 345 5.28 16.94 -6.08
N PHE A 346 4.17 16.84 -5.38
CA PHE A 346 2.83 17.14 -5.86
C PHE A 346 2.57 18.58 -6.34
N LEU A 347 3.45 19.55 -6.05
CA LEU A 347 3.29 20.93 -6.52
C LEU A 347 4.44 21.40 -7.43
N SER A 348 5.47 20.58 -7.63
CA SER A 348 6.69 20.95 -8.36
C SER A 348 6.68 20.53 -9.84
N ASP A 349 5.58 19.93 -10.33
CA ASP A 349 5.50 19.39 -11.70
C ASP A 349 4.73 20.29 -12.67
N ASN A 350 5.20 21.53 -12.83
CA ASN A 350 4.57 22.52 -13.73
C ASN A 350 5.41 22.85 -14.98
N SER A 351 6.47 22.09 -15.27
CA SER A 351 7.33 22.37 -16.42
C SER A 351 6.95 21.49 -17.62
N SER A 352 6.79 22.10 -18.80
CA SER A 352 6.83 21.39 -20.08
C SER A 352 8.19 20.74 -20.37
N ASP A 353 9.20 21.01 -19.54
CA ASP A 353 10.53 20.41 -19.58
C ASP A 353 10.51 18.95 -19.09
N LYS A 354 11.16 18.09 -19.89
CA LYS A 354 11.33 16.65 -19.61
C LYS A 354 12.06 16.42 -18.28
N TRP A 355 12.99 17.31 -17.89
CA TRP A 355 13.78 17.14 -16.67
C TRP A 355 13.08 17.59 -15.39
N GLY A 356 11.97 18.34 -15.46
CA GLY A 356 11.22 18.70 -14.26
C GLY A 356 12.01 19.51 -13.24
N GLY A 357 13.02 20.27 -13.68
CA GLY A 357 13.92 21.05 -12.80
C GLY A 357 15.14 20.27 -12.27
N TRP A 358 15.26 18.96 -12.48
CA TRP A 358 16.32 18.14 -11.88
C TRP A 358 17.68 18.22 -12.58
N LYS A 359 17.75 18.73 -13.81
CA LYS A 359 18.97 18.62 -14.64
C LYS A 359 20.20 19.18 -13.95
N GLN A 360 20.13 20.41 -13.45
CA GLN A 360 21.28 21.09 -12.86
C GLN A 360 21.80 20.37 -11.63
N ILE A 361 20.91 20.04 -10.68
CA ILE A 361 21.27 19.40 -9.41
C ILE A 361 21.83 17.99 -9.60
N VAL A 362 21.31 17.23 -10.58
CA VAL A 362 21.83 15.90 -10.94
C VAL A 362 23.16 16.02 -11.68
N ASP A 363 23.29 16.92 -12.65
CA ASP A 363 24.52 17.08 -13.46
C ASP A 363 25.72 17.49 -12.60
N GLN A 364 25.51 18.27 -11.54
CA GLN A 364 26.58 18.71 -10.65
C GLN A 364 27.25 17.57 -9.86
N ARG A 365 26.49 16.52 -9.50
CA ARG A 365 27.02 15.41 -8.69
C ARG A 365 27.16 14.11 -9.45
N TYR A 366 26.22 13.80 -10.33
CA TYR A 366 26.13 12.52 -11.04
C TYR A 366 26.17 12.74 -12.56
N PRO A 367 27.20 13.39 -13.14
CA PRO A 367 27.22 13.77 -14.56
C PRO A 367 27.22 12.56 -15.52
N ASN A 368 27.73 11.41 -15.07
CA ASN A 368 27.89 10.20 -15.89
C ASN A 368 26.82 9.13 -15.62
N SER A 369 25.91 9.38 -14.69
CA SER A 369 24.88 8.41 -14.31
C SER A 369 23.73 8.36 -15.31
N PRO A 370 23.14 7.17 -15.56
CA PRO A 370 21.82 7.11 -16.16
C PRO A 370 20.81 7.76 -15.22
N VAL A 371 19.86 8.52 -15.76
CA VAL A 371 18.88 9.27 -14.97
C VAL A 371 17.48 8.92 -15.41
N TYR A 372 16.66 8.55 -14.43
CA TYR A 372 15.27 8.17 -14.60
C TYR A 372 14.38 9.13 -13.82
N ARG A 373 13.26 9.52 -14.42
CA ARG A 373 12.24 10.35 -13.78
C ARG A 373 11.02 9.51 -13.48
N VAL A 374 10.65 9.45 -12.20
CA VAL A 374 9.41 8.82 -11.76
C VAL A 374 8.30 9.85 -11.80
N MET A 375 7.32 9.59 -12.66
CA MET A 375 6.10 10.38 -12.80
C MET A 375 4.98 9.67 -12.06
N TRP A 376 4.17 10.39 -11.29
CA TRP A 376 3.07 9.83 -10.49
C TRP A 376 2.08 10.93 -10.07
N GLY A 377 0.83 10.59 -9.71
CA GLY A 377 -0.15 11.51 -9.12
C GLY A 377 -0.69 12.64 -10.01
N ALA A 378 -0.68 12.51 -11.34
CA ALA A 378 -0.96 13.61 -12.27
C ALA A 378 -2.42 14.10 -12.31
N LYS A 379 -3.40 13.33 -11.80
CA LYS A 379 -4.83 13.73 -11.81
C LYS A 379 -5.13 14.72 -10.69
N GLU A 380 -4.59 14.48 -9.51
CA GLU A 380 -4.79 15.28 -8.30
C GLU A 380 -3.97 16.57 -8.35
N LEU A 381 -2.84 16.56 -9.07
CA LEU A 381 -2.01 17.72 -9.41
C LEU A 381 -2.83 18.81 -10.11
N LYS A 382 -3.81 18.44 -10.96
CA LYS A 382 -4.72 19.39 -11.61
C LYS A 382 -5.76 19.94 -10.63
N ASP A 383 -6.33 19.09 -9.80
CA ASP A 383 -7.33 19.50 -8.80
C ASP A 383 -6.73 20.48 -7.78
N PHE A 384 -5.45 20.33 -7.44
CA PHE A 384 -4.73 21.28 -6.59
C PHE A 384 -4.09 22.44 -7.35
N GLY A 385 -3.70 22.25 -8.61
CA GLY A 385 -3.17 23.30 -9.49
C GLY A 385 -4.20 24.40 -9.77
N VAL A 386 -5.48 24.04 -9.87
CA VAL A 386 -6.61 25.00 -9.93
C VAL A 386 -6.75 25.78 -8.62
N PHE A 387 -6.41 25.18 -7.48
CA PHE A 387 -6.40 25.85 -6.17
C PHE A 387 -5.14 26.72 -5.95
N GLY A 388 -3.97 26.27 -6.39
CA GLY A 388 -2.71 27.02 -6.35
C GLY A 388 -2.71 28.23 -7.30
N ALA A 389 -3.34 28.10 -8.48
CA ALA A 389 -3.57 29.22 -9.39
C ALA A 389 -4.48 30.29 -8.76
N ASN A 390 -5.45 29.90 -7.94
CA ASN A 390 -6.29 30.85 -7.19
C ASN A 390 -5.58 31.43 -5.95
N ALA A 391 -4.57 30.76 -5.41
CA ALA A 391 -3.76 31.23 -4.28
C ALA A 391 -2.64 32.20 -4.70
N ILE A 392 -2.10 32.04 -5.91
CA ILE A 392 -1.01 32.89 -6.45
C ILE A 392 -1.56 33.96 -7.41
N GLY A 393 -2.71 33.73 -8.06
CA GLY A 393 -3.27 34.58 -9.12
C GLY A 393 -3.91 35.91 -8.71
N LYS A 394 -3.93 36.28 -7.42
CA LYS A 394 -4.46 37.58 -6.97
C LYS A 394 -3.40 38.63 -6.61
N ALA A 395 -2.14 38.41 -6.97
CA ALA A 395 -1.11 39.45 -6.90
C ALA A 395 -0.93 40.22 -8.22
N GLY A 396 -1.57 39.80 -9.32
CA GLY A 396 -1.32 40.34 -10.67
C GLY A 396 -2.51 40.93 -11.43
N ALA A 397 -3.70 41.04 -10.84
CA ALA A 397 -4.88 41.59 -11.51
C ALA A 397 -5.38 42.87 -10.84
N VAL A 398 -4.51 43.86 -10.67
CA VAL A 398 -4.93 45.25 -10.45
C VAL A 398 -5.14 45.87 -11.83
N GLY A 399 -6.32 45.67 -12.44
CA GLY A 399 -6.53 46.25 -13.76
C GLY A 399 -7.79 45.86 -14.54
N ALA A 400 -8.95 45.69 -13.90
CA ALA A 400 -10.26 45.82 -14.58
C ALA A 400 -11.44 45.70 -13.59
N VAL A 401 -11.65 46.72 -12.75
CA VAL A 401 -12.99 46.95 -12.17
C VAL A 401 -13.39 48.39 -12.50
N LYS A 402 -13.77 48.60 -13.75
CA LYS A 402 -14.59 49.74 -14.16
C LYS A 402 -15.78 49.20 -14.94
N ALA A 403 -16.85 48.87 -14.22
CA ALA A 403 -18.23 49.22 -14.53
C ALA A 403 -19.20 48.36 -13.69
N GLY A 404 -19.87 48.99 -12.74
CA GLY A 404 -21.23 48.62 -12.32
C GLY A 404 -21.41 47.57 -11.22
N GLY A 405 -21.85 48.03 -10.05
CA GLY A 405 -22.75 47.25 -9.19
C GLY A 405 -22.13 46.64 -7.93
N ALA A 406 -22.56 47.14 -6.78
CA ALA A 406 -22.10 46.75 -5.46
C ALA A 406 -22.44 45.28 -5.10
N VAL A 407 -21.42 44.44 -5.00
CA VAL A 407 -21.38 43.32 -4.03
C VAL A 407 -20.02 43.36 -3.34
N ALA A 408 -19.91 44.22 -2.34
CA ALA A 408 -18.76 44.27 -1.44
C ALA A 408 -18.78 43.02 -0.55
N ASN A 409 -18.18 41.93 -1.02
CA ASN A 409 -17.80 40.82 -0.15
C ASN A 409 -16.73 41.32 0.82
N LYS A 410 -17.12 41.64 2.05
CA LYS A 410 -16.22 41.98 3.17
C LYS A 410 -15.13 40.91 3.39
N ALA A 411 -15.35 39.67 2.94
CA ALA A 411 -14.35 38.60 2.92
C ALA A 411 -13.20 38.85 1.94
N ALA A 412 -13.46 39.46 0.77
CA ALA A 412 -12.43 39.72 -0.25
C ALA A 412 -11.52 40.91 0.14
N ALA A 413 -12.06 41.93 0.82
CA ALA A 413 -11.27 43.06 1.32
C ALA A 413 -10.37 42.68 2.51
N LYS A 414 -10.82 41.75 3.37
CA LYS A 414 -10.02 41.25 4.51
C LYS A 414 -8.92 40.28 4.08
N ALA A 415 -9.11 39.58 2.96
CA ALA A 415 -8.10 38.70 2.35
C ALA A 415 -6.91 39.45 1.71
N LEU A 416 -7.07 40.74 1.39
CA LEU A 416 -6.05 41.53 0.69
C LEU A 416 -5.20 42.42 1.62
N GLY A 417 -5.55 42.55 2.91
CA GLY A 417 -5.03 43.59 3.80
C GLY A 417 -4.06 43.18 4.93
N GLY A 418 -3.72 41.90 5.10
CA GLY A 418 -2.68 41.49 6.06
C GLY A 418 -2.91 40.13 6.71
N ILE A 419 -1.79 39.41 6.93
CA ILE A 419 -1.52 38.23 7.82
C ILE A 419 -2.48 37.03 7.77
N ALA A 420 -3.69 37.14 7.22
CA ALA A 420 -4.74 36.12 7.21
C ALA A 420 -4.65 35.12 6.05
N TRP A 421 -3.63 35.23 5.18
CA TRP A 421 -3.41 34.29 4.07
C TRP A 421 -3.25 32.82 4.50
N PRO A 422 -2.65 32.46 5.66
CA PRO A 422 -2.46 31.05 6.02
C PRO A 422 -3.78 30.35 6.38
N ALA A 423 -4.76 31.08 6.94
CA ALA A 423 -5.98 30.48 7.47
C ALA A 423 -6.96 30.01 6.37
N PHE A 424 -7.01 30.72 5.24
CA PHE A 424 -7.99 30.44 4.17
C PHE A 424 -7.62 29.25 3.28
N LEU A 425 -6.35 28.88 3.18
CA LEU A 425 -5.93 27.66 2.48
C LEU A 425 -6.20 26.38 3.27
N ILE A 426 -6.45 26.48 4.59
CA ILE A 426 -6.51 25.31 5.47
C ILE A 426 -7.88 24.61 5.43
N SER A 427 -8.98 25.30 5.12
CA SER A 427 -10.32 24.67 5.19
C SER A 427 -10.65 23.77 3.99
N ASP A 428 -10.29 24.17 2.76
CA ASP A 428 -10.61 23.39 1.54
C ASP A 428 -9.58 22.29 1.22
N LEU A 429 -8.37 22.38 1.80
CA LEU A 429 -7.22 21.60 1.39
C LEU A 429 -6.87 20.43 2.33
N ALA A 430 -7.25 20.54 3.60
CA ALA A 430 -6.44 19.94 4.65
C ALA A 430 -6.74 18.48 5.00
N LYS A 431 -7.85 17.86 4.56
CA LYS A 431 -8.18 16.50 5.04
C LYS A 431 -8.35 15.45 3.95
N ASN A 432 -9.13 15.68 2.89
CA ASN A 432 -9.37 14.60 1.91
C ASN A 432 -8.23 14.47 0.86
N PRO A 433 -7.79 15.53 0.16
CA PRO A 433 -6.83 15.38 -0.93
C PRO A 433 -5.38 15.11 -0.46
N TRP A 434 -4.94 15.71 0.65
CA TRP A 434 -3.59 15.51 1.18
C TRP A 434 -3.34 14.07 1.63
N HIS A 435 -4.29 13.46 2.35
CA HIS A 435 -4.18 12.06 2.76
C HIS A 435 -4.13 11.11 1.56
N VAL A 436 -4.90 11.39 0.51
CA VAL A 436 -4.84 10.64 -0.75
C VAL A 436 -3.46 10.80 -1.41
N ALA A 437 -2.91 12.02 -1.49
CA ALA A 437 -1.60 12.26 -2.06
C ALA A 437 -0.47 11.57 -1.27
N LYS A 438 -0.55 11.58 0.07
CA LYS A 438 0.36 10.83 0.96
C LYS A 438 0.28 9.32 0.71
N SER A 439 -0.94 8.77 0.67
CA SER A 439 -1.17 7.35 0.40
C SER A 439 -0.63 6.95 -0.98
N ARG A 440 -0.86 7.78 -2.01
CA ARG A 440 -0.27 7.56 -3.34
C ARG A 440 1.25 7.59 -3.30
N ALA A 441 1.87 8.52 -2.59
CA ALA A 441 3.33 8.57 -2.46
C ALA A 441 3.88 7.28 -1.83
N ASP A 442 3.19 6.73 -0.81
CA ASP A 442 3.56 5.45 -0.19
C ASP A 442 3.43 4.29 -1.20
N LYS A 443 2.32 4.23 -1.94
CA LYS A 443 2.12 3.22 -3.01
C LYS A 443 3.20 3.32 -4.09
N THR A 444 3.48 4.54 -4.58
CA THR A 444 4.53 4.80 -5.58
C THR A 444 5.89 4.32 -5.08
N GLY A 445 6.23 4.60 -3.81
CA GLY A 445 7.49 4.14 -3.23
C GLY A 445 7.60 2.61 -3.20
N ALA A 446 6.53 1.91 -2.81
CA ALA A 446 6.55 0.45 -2.75
C ALA A 446 6.60 -0.23 -4.13
N ILE A 447 5.85 0.30 -5.11
CA ILE A 447 5.94 -0.08 -6.53
C ILE A 447 7.38 0.12 -7.02
N LEU A 448 7.97 1.27 -6.70
CA LEU A 448 9.33 1.58 -7.11
C LEU A 448 10.33 0.60 -6.49
N GLY A 449 10.21 0.31 -5.20
CA GLY A 449 11.05 -0.69 -4.52
C GLY A 449 10.96 -2.08 -5.17
N ASP A 450 9.74 -2.56 -5.48
CA ASP A 450 9.55 -3.84 -6.17
C ASP A 450 10.13 -3.85 -7.58
N LEU A 451 9.95 -2.78 -8.36
CA LEU A 451 10.53 -2.67 -9.71
C LEU A 451 12.05 -2.64 -9.66
N LEU A 452 12.65 -1.86 -8.74
CA LEU A 452 14.09 -1.77 -8.58
C LEU A 452 14.70 -3.12 -8.17
N ALA A 453 14.03 -3.88 -7.31
CA ALA A 453 14.47 -5.22 -6.91
C ALA A 453 14.49 -6.26 -8.04
N ARG A 454 13.85 -5.97 -9.18
CA ARG A 454 13.82 -6.82 -10.38
C ARG A 454 14.81 -6.38 -11.45
N THR A 455 15.58 -5.34 -11.18
CA THR A 455 16.62 -4.89 -12.12
C THR A 455 17.93 -5.64 -11.87
N THR A 456 18.86 -5.52 -12.80
CA THR A 456 20.23 -6.06 -12.65
C THR A 456 21.20 -5.06 -12.04
N ALA A 457 20.76 -3.84 -11.72
CA ALA A 457 21.63 -2.85 -11.08
C ALA A 457 21.97 -3.27 -9.65
N SER A 458 23.20 -3.02 -9.21
CA SER A 458 23.64 -3.32 -7.83
C SER A 458 23.23 -2.25 -6.84
N SER A 459 23.08 -1.01 -7.30
CA SER A 459 22.72 0.13 -6.46
C SER A 459 22.00 1.23 -7.23
N TYR A 460 21.32 2.09 -6.48
CA TYR A 460 20.61 3.27 -6.98
C TYR A 460 20.89 4.51 -6.13
N VAL A 461 20.81 5.69 -6.74
CA VAL A 461 20.69 6.97 -6.04
C VAL A 461 19.25 7.43 -6.13
N LEU A 462 18.65 7.78 -5.00
CA LEU A 462 17.27 8.24 -4.93
C LEU A 462 17.22 9.72 -4.61
N ILE A 463 16.54 10.52 -5.44
CA ILE A 463 16.40 11.97 -5.25
C ILE A 463 14.92 12.31 -5.32
N GLY A 464 14.41 12.94 -4.28
CA GLY A 464 13.00 13.30 -4.23
C GLY A 464 12.77 14.66 -3.60
N HIS A 465 11.74 15.35 -4.08
CA HIS A 465 11.26 16.60 -3.52
C HIS A 465 9.90 16.41 -2.85
N SER A 466 9.68 16.94 -1.64
CA SER A 466 8.36 16.94 -0.99
C SER A 466 7.76 15.53 -0.84
N LEU A 467 6.56 15.27 -1.37
CA LEU A 467 5.99 13.91 -1.39
C LEU A 467 6.77 12.94 -2.30
N GLY A 468 7.52 13.43 -3.29
CA GLY A 468 8.46 12.60 -4.06
C GLY A 468 9.61 12.10 -3.17
N ALA A 469 10.09 12.91 -2.21
CA ALA A 469 11.06 12.47 -1.21
C ALA A 469 10.49 11.37 -0.31
N ARG A 470 9.20 11.47 0.06
CA ARG A 470 8.50 10.42 0.79
C ARG A 470 8.46 9.11 0.00
N ALA A 471 8.13 9.15 -1.30
CA ALA A 471 8.15 7.97 -2.16
C ALA A 471 9.55 7.33 -2.21
N MET A 472 10.62 8.14 -2.27
CA MET A 472 12.00 7.65 -2.24
C MET A 472 12.37 6.99 -0.91
N VAL A 473 11.95 7.55 0.23
CA VAL A 473 12.14 6.91 1.55
C VAL A 473 11.44 5.56 1.59
N VAL A 474 10.18 5.50 1.14
CA VAL A 474 9.41 4.25 1.13
C VAL A 474 10.04 3.22 0.19
N ALA A 475 10.53 3.62 -0.98
CA ALA A 475 11.25 2.73 -1.90
C ALA A 475 12.51 2.16 -1.25
N ALA A 476 13.33 2.99 -0.61
CA ALA A 476 14.54 2.55 0.10
C ALA A 476 14.21 1.54 1.21
N GLN A 477 13.21 1.82 2.05
CA GLN A 477 12.75 0.91 3.10
C GLN A 477 12.11 -0.37 2.55
N THR A 478 11.49 -0.30 1.37
CA THR A 478 10.95 -1.48 0.69
C THR A 478 12.08 -2.39 0.24
N LEU A 479 13.18 -1.84 -0.30
CA LEU A 479 14.33 -2.64 -0.75
C LEU A 479 15.02 -3.41 0.39
N THR A 480 15.04 -2.89 1.62
CA THR A 480 15.69 -3.60 2.76
C THR A 480 14.99 -4.89 3.15
N THR A 481 13.76 -5.10 2.67
CA THR A 481 13.00 -6.32 2.94
C THR A 481 13.41 -7.50 2.04
N ASN A 482 14.17 -7.25 0.98
CA ASN A 482 14.78 -8.27 0.13
C ASN A 482 16.32 -8.15 0.19
N PRO A 483 17.03 -9.09 0.84
CA PRO A 483 18.49 -9.06 0.94
C PRO A 483 19.25 -9.09 -0.40
N GLY A 484 18.62 -9.58 -1.47
CA GLY A 484 19.18 -9.62 -2.82
C GLY A 484 18.83 -8.39 -3.68
N ALA A 485 18.06 -7.44 -3.14
CA ALA A 485 17.69 -6.22 -3.85
C ALA A 485 18.87 -5.22 -3.92
N PRO A 486 18.86 -4.29 -4.89
CA PRO A 486 19.90 -3.27 -4.99
C PRO A 486 19.95 -2.40 -3.73
N ARG A 487 21.18 -1.99 -3.40
CA ARG A 487 21.44 -1.03 -2.32
C ARG A 487 21.08 0.39 -2.75
N ILE A 488 20.88 1.28 -1.79
CA ILE A 488 20.81 2.71 -2.10
C ILE A 488 22.17 3.33 -1.82
N GLU A 489 22.87 3.84 -2.85
CA GLU A 489 24.16 4.51 -2.63
C GLU A 489 23.95 5.75 -1.77
N ALA A 490 23.05 6.64 -2.18
CA ALA A 490 22.65 7.82 -1.44
C ALA A 490 21.17 8.15 -1.67
N ALA A 491 20.52 8.70 -0.65
CA ALA A 491 19.18 9.29 -0.76
C ALA A 491 19.25 10.80 -0.53
N HIS A 492 18.72 11.60 -1.46
CA HIS A 492 18.65 13.05 -1.37
C HIS A 492 17.19 13.50 -1.26
N LEU A 493 16.83 13.96 -0.08
CA LEU A 493 15.45 14.18 0.34
C LEU A 493 15.22 15.68 0.56
N LEU A 494 14.78 16.37 -0.49
CA LEU A 494 14.62 17.82 -0.51
C LEU A 494 13.22 18.19 0.00
N GLY A 495 13.13 18.96 1.08
CA GLY A 495 11.85 19.42 1.63
C GLY A 495 10.89 18.27 1.94
N ALA A 496 11.39 17.15 2.48
CA ALA A 496 10.64 15.90 2.59
C ALA A 496 9.30 16.02 3.35
N ALA A 497 8.20 15.67 2.68
CA ALA A 497 6.84 15.68 3.24
C ALA A 497 6.52 14.37 3.99
N ILE A 498 7.37 14.06 4.97
CA ILE A 498 7.27 12.89 5.86
C ILE A 498 7.45 13.36 7.29
N GLY A 499 6.88 12.65 8.28
CA GLY A 499 6.99 13.07 9.68
C GLY A 499 8.45 13.14 10.10
N ALA A 500 8.83 14.13 10.91
CA ALA A 500 10.20 14.25 11.39
C ALA A 500 10.57 13.13 12.37
N LYS A 501 9.64 12.76 13.26
CA LYS A 501 9.84 11.76 14.32
C LYS A 501 9.32 10.40 13.89
N SER A 502 10.21 9.43 13.74
CA SER A 502 9.92 8.03 13.45
C SER A 502 11.10 7.16 13.85
N ASP A 503 10.93 5.84 13.73
CA ASP A 503 12.07 4.94 13.53
C ASP A 503 12.58 5.07 12.08
N TRP A 504 13.85 5.43 11.93
CA TRP A 504 14.55 5.58 10.65
C TRP A 504 15.60 4.49 10.42
N THR A 505 15.62 3.44 11.25
CA THR A 505 16.62 2.37 11.19
C THR A 505 16.63 1.70 9.82
N SER A 506 15.47 1.33 9.28
CA SER A 506 15.38 0.74 7.94
C SER A 506 15.87 1.66 6.82
N LEU A 507 15.64 2.99 6.94
CA LEU A 507 16.18 3.94 5.96
C LEU A 507 17.71 4.05 6.07
N ALA A 508 18.24 4.06 7.30
CA ALA A 508 19.67 4.07 7.55
C ALA A 508 20.37 2.78 7.08
N GLU A 509 19.70 1.63 7.20
CA GLU A 509 20.17 0.34 6.71
C GLU A 509 20.12 0.23 5.18
N ALA A 510 19.17 0.90 4.53
CA ALA A 510 19.02 0.90 3.08
C ALA A 510 20.17 1.60 2.35
N VAL A 511 20.73 2.64 2.97
CA VAL A 511 21.73 3.52 2.35
C VAL A 511 23.17 3.08 2.66
N ASP A 512 24.06 3.19 1.68
CA ASP A 512 25.49 2.90 1.83
C ASP A 512 26.25 4.15 2.33
N GLU A 513 26.04 5.30 1.67
CA GLU A 513 26.53 6.61 2.14
C GLU A 513 25.63 7.16 3.26
N ALA A 514 24.57 7.87 2.89
CA ALA A 514 23.61 8.47 3.79
C ALA A 514 22.29 8.84 3.09
N ALA A 515 21.25 9.00 3.90
CA ALA A 515 20.05 9.75 3.54
C ALA A 515 20.22 11.20 4.00
N TYR A 516 20.43 12.08 3.03
CA TYR A 516 20.59 13.52 3.21
C TYR A 516 19.22 14.20 3.18
N CYS A 517 18.81 14.77 4.31
CA CYS A 517 17.59 15.55 4.43
C CYS A 517 17.90 17.04 4.33
N TYR A 518 17.55 17.66 3.19
CA TYR A 518 17.68 19.10 3.01
C TYR A 518 16.40 19.76 3.52
N HIS A 519 16.48 20.47 4.64
CA HIS A 519 15.33 21.07 5.30
C HIS A 519 15.42 22.59 5.34
N SER A 520 14.28 23.27 5.28
CA SER A 520 14.20 24.72 5.43
C SER A 520 13.12 25.09 6.43
N SER A 521 13.50 25.81 7.48
CA SER A 521 12.59 26.39 8.47
C SER A 521 11.69 27.48 7.89
N ARG A 522 12.01 27.98 6.68
CA ARG A 522 11.26 28.99 5.93
C ARG A 522 10.19 28.37 5.02
N ASP A 523 10.11 27.04 4.94
CA ASP A 523 9.14 26.33 4.12
C ASP A 523 7.71 26.45 4.69
N MET A 524 6.94 27.40 4.14
CA MET A 524 5.58 27.68 4.62
C MET A 524 4.56 26.59 4.26
N VAL A 525 4.82 25.79 3.22
CA VAL A 525 3.95 24.68 2.85
C VAL A 525 4.04 23.59 3.92
N LEU A 526 5.27 23.20 4.28
CA LEU A 526 5.49 22.23 5.34
C LEU A 526 5.14 22.78 6.73
N LYS A 527 5.31 24.08 6.97
CA LYS A 527 4.97 24.69 8.25
C LYS A 527 3.46 24.71 8.53
N TYR A 528 2.63 24.97 7.52
CA TYR A 528 1.20 25.17 7.74
C TYR A 528 0.32 24.09 7.12
N VAL A 529 0.54 23.73 5.85
CA VAL A 529 -0.32 22.77 5.14
C VAL A 529 -0.08 21.36 5.67
N TYR A 530 1.19 20.94 5.76
CA TYR A 530 1.53 19.64 6.34
C TYR A 530 1.07 19.54 7.79
N ALA A 531 1.34 20.56 8.61
CA ALA A 531 0.96 20.56 10.02
C ALA A 531 -0.56 20.48 10.20
N ALA A 532 -1.34 21.24 9.42
CA ALA A 532 -2.80 21.16 9.48
C ALA A 532 -3.32 19.76 9.07
N ALA A 533 -2.74 19.16 8.03
CA ALA A 533 -3.16 17.86 7.53
C ALA A 533 -2.69 16.67 8.39
N GLN A 534 -1.65 16.85 9.21
CA GLN A 534 -1.08 15.80 10.07
C GLN A 534 -1.31 16.08 11.55
N ALA A 535 -2.41 16.75 11.90
CA ALA A 535 -2.80 17.02 13.28
C ALA A 535 -1.67 17.64 14.14
N GLY A 536 -0.94 18.60 13.56
CA GLY A 536 0.14 19.33 14.21
C GLY A 536 1.52 18.67 14.13
N GLN A 537 1.67 17.53 13.48
CA GLN A 537 2.99 16.92 13.27
C GLN A 537 3.89 17.82 12.40
N ARG A 538 5.21 17.76 12.67
CA ARG A 538 6.23 18.49 11.93
C ARG A 538 6.86 17.59 10.87
N ALA A 539 7.10 18.14 9.67
CA ALA A 539 7.73 17.42 8.57
C ALA A 539 9.26 17.39 8.72
N ALA A 540 9.92 16.34 8.25
CA ALA A 540 11.37 16.25 8.16
C ALA A 540 11.95 17.34 7.26
N GLY A 541 11.28 17.70 6.17
CA GLY A 541 11.70 18.82 5.32
C GLY A 541 11.63 20.21 5.96
N LEU A 542 11.03 20.35 7.15
CA LEU A 542 11.00 21.59 7.92
C LEU A 542 12.08 21.60 9.02
N ASP A 543 12.32 20.44 9.65
CA ASP A 543 12.99 20.32 10.95
C ASP A 543 14.15 19.30 10.99
N GLY A 544 14.36 18.58 9.90
CA GLY A 544 15.18 17.37 9.85
C GLY A 544 14.49 16.12 10.42
N PHE A 545 15.06 14.95 10.11
CA PHE A 545 14.69 13.66 10.70
C PHE A 545 15.17 13.54 12.15
N LYS A 546 14.38 12.87 12.97
CA LYS A 546 14.59 12.68 14.41
C LYS A 546 14.23 11.22 14.81
N PRO A 547 15.13 10.46 15.46
CA PRO A 547 16.53 10.82 15.73
C PRO A 547 17.34 10.90 14.43
N ASP A 548 18.38 11.72 14.43
CA ASP A 548 19.46 11.59 13.45
C ASP A 548 20.34 10.39 13.82
N THR A 549 20.97 9.81 12.80
CA THR A 549 21.90 8.69 12.95
C THR A 549 23.12 8.97 12.08
N PRO A 550 24.22 8.22 12.19
CA PRO A 550 25.40 8.44 11.34
C PRO A 550 25.11 8.42 9.83
N LYS A 551 24.02 7.74 9.41
CA LYS A 551 23.57 7.65 8.01
C LYS A 551 22.34 8.49 7.70
N ILE A 552 21.76 9.20 8.67
CA ILE A 552 20.64 10.14 8.46
C ILE A 552 21.16 11.55 8.73
N ILE A 553 21.51 12.27 7.68
CA ILE A 553 22.20 13.56 7.76
C ILE A 553 21.23 14.69 7.44
N ASN A 554 20.93 15.53 8.43
CA ASN A 554 20.13 16.74 8.25
C ASN A 554 21.02 17.89 7.77
N ILE A 555 20.59 18.62 6.74
CA ILE A 555 21.27 19.78 6.18
C ILE A 555 20.27 20.94 6.17
N ASP A 556 20.59 21.98 6.93
CA ASP A 556 19.77 23.20 6.95
C ASP A 556 20.08 24.05 5.73
N VAL A 557 19.10 24.19 4.84
CA VAL A 557 19.19 25.02 3.63
C VAL A 557 18.31 26.27 3.74
N SER A 558 17.92 26.68 4.96
CA SER A 558 17.02 27.82 5.20
C SER A 558 17.53 29.13 4.61
N GLU A 559 18.84 29.32 4.51
CA GLU A 559 19.43 30.53 3.90
C GLU A 559 19.29 30.55 2.37
N LEU A 560 19.35 29.38 1.75
CA LEU A 560 19.30 29.20 0.29
C LEU A 560 17.87 29.01 -0.23
N VAL A 561 16.99 28.41 0.57
CA VAL A 561 15.64 28.02 0.18
C VAL A 561 14.63 28.79 1.02
N ALA A 562 14.05 29.84 0.43
CA ALA A 562 13.05 30.66 1.08
C ALA A 562 11.62 30.11 0.90
N THR A 563 11.38 29.30 -0.14
CA THR A 563 10.07 28.71 -0.44
C THR A 563 10.15 27.23 -0.81
N HIS A 564 9.02 26.52 -0.69
CA HIS A 564 8.91 25.09 -1.02
C HIS A 564 9.30 24.74 -2.47
N PHE A 565 9.37 25.71 -3.37
CA PHE A 565 9.62 25.47 -4.80
C PHE A 565 11.07 25.75 -5.21
N GLU A 566 11.90 26.22 -4.28
CA GLU A 566 13.26 26.68 -4.58
C GLU A 566 14.34 25.61 -4.37
N TYR A 567 13.99 24.48 -3.73
CA TYR A 567 14.95 23.42 -3.41
C TYR A 567 15.77 22.96 -4.62
N GLN A 568 15.11 22.60 -5.73
CA GLN A 568 15.79 22.08 -6.92
C GLN A 568 16.75 23.10 -7.57
N LYS A 569 16.47 24.39 -7.40
CA LYS A 569 17.25 25.48 -7.98
C LYS A 569 18.45 25.86 -7.10
N ASN A 570 18.26 25.85 -5.78
CA ASN A 570 19.21 26.47 -4.85
C ASN A 570 20.02 25.45 -4.04
N VAL A 571 19.64 24.17 -4.02
CA VAL A 571 20.36 23.12 -3.28
C VAL A 571 21.45 22.48 -4.14
N VAL A 572 22.61 22.27 -3.55
CA VAL A 572 23.70 21.44 -4.09
C VAL A 572 23.74 20.13 -3.30
N LEU A 573 23.89 18.99 -3.99
CA LEU A 573 23.86 17.68 -3.34
C LEU A 573 25.16 17.41 -2.56
N ALA A 574 25.02 17.08 -1.28
CA ALA A 574 26.10 16.97 -0.30
C ALA A 574 26.90 15.66 -0.41
N GLN A 575 28.21 15.76 -0.58
CA GLN A 575 29.12 14.62 -0.81
C GLN A 575 29.24 13.67 0.40
N PRO A 576 29.84 12.47 0.23
CA PRO A 576 30.18 11.60 1.36
C PRO A 576 30.96 12.34 2.44
N GLY A 577 30.53 12.24 3.69
CA GLY A 577 31.18 12.90 4.83
C GLY A 577 30.78 14.36 5.08
N SER A 578 29.86 14.95 4.30
CA SER A 578 29.26 16.24 4.63
C SER A 578 28.53 16.20 5.97
N SER A 579 28.79 17.19 6.84
CA SER A 579 28.12 17.37 8.13
C SER A 579 27.17 18.58 8.10
N GLN A 580 26.34 18.75 9.15
CA GLN A 580 25.45 19.91 9.33
C GLN A 580 26.12 21.29 9.10
N SER A 581 27.44 21.37 9.19
CA SER A 581 28.22 22.60 9.13
C SER A 581 28.91 22.88 7.77
N THR A 582 28.72 22.03 6.75
CA THR A 582 29.58 22.03 5.53
C THR A 582 28.83 22.13 4.20
N VAL A 583 27.72 22.85 4.12
CA VAL A 583 27.02 23.12 2.84
C VAL A 583 26.85 24.61 2.61
#